data_AF-A0AAU4B7P6-F1
#
_entry.id   AF-A0AAU4B7P6-F1
#
_cell.length_a   1.000
_cell.length_b   1.000
_cell.length_c   1.000
_cell.angle_alpha   90.00
_cell.angle_beta   90.00
_cell.angle_gamma   90.00
#
_symmetry.space_group_name_H-M   'P 1'
#
loop_
_entity.id
_entity.type
_entity.pdbx_description
1 polymer ?
#
loop_
_entity_poly.entity_id
_entity_poly.type
_entity_poly.pdbx_seq_one_letter_code
_entity_poly.pdbx_strand_id
1 'polypeptide(L)'
;MTSGTWSDSIPGVGTFFVGIDVAPGRYRCDEGKGGWWVRFTGPGGGDPVGSWPLPAGPTEIEIARTDFAFETHVSTYWRRIAPPRAAEEGAPAEPRPVADPALRTDLDTLVARRRPLVWLAPLMVFGLGLIGSPLIGSLWLFTLGLLALLLALGAPSVSLDLRRARELERRRDRYLMPEEFDDEGRALLVRVQAAVDTVRDSEVNREGLLDAVDNAVTLPRQEWEIAQVLARQSALRADQAAMADDTEFPEVEAALRPLRDKLDSSVEAVTRRVEALERYAERARAADEVLRAQRRLESIAAKAHEYDELLADTVRDDLALPAIERLTEQGDELVRTLRERLAQAADAAGELPPPP
;
A
#
# COMPACT_ATOMS: atom_id res chain seq x y z
N MET A 1 6.34 -16.71 0.47
CA MET A 1 7.23 -15.72 -0.19
C MET A 1 6.32 -14.85 -1.03
N THR A 2 5.90 -13.71 -0.48
CA THR A 2 4.97 -12.77 -1.13
C THR A 2 5.81 -11.75 -1.91
N SER A 3 6.14 -12.12 -3.13
CA SER A 3 6.90 -11.31 -4.08
C SER A 3 5.93 -10.47 -4.91
N GLY A 4 5.98 -9.15 -4.75
CA GLY A 4 5.52 -8.21 -5.76
C GLY A 4 4.48 -7.16 -5.36
N THR A 5 3.83 -7.31 -4.21
CA THR A 5 3.03 -6.24 -3.61
C THR A 5 3.90 -5.46 -2.64
N TRP A 6 3.85 -4.13 -2.69
CA TRP A 6 4.27 -3.35 -1.52
C TRP A 6 3.43 -3.87 -0.36
N SER A 7 4.07 -4.40 0.68
CA SER A 7 3.30 -4.80 1.85
C SER A 7 2.75 -3.51 2.45
N ASP A 8 1.43 -3.44 2.62
CA ASP A 8 0.78 -2.37 3.40
C ASP A 8 1.26 -2.35 4.87
N SER A 9 2.14 -3.27 5.24
CA SER A 9 2.89 -3.27 6.48
C SER A 9 4.40 -3.13 6.25
N ILE A 10 5.06 -2.22 6.96
CA ILE A 10 6.52 -2.17 7.07
C ILE A 10 6.93 -2.91 8.35
N PRO A 11 7.82 -3.92 8.29
CA PRO A 11 8.37 -4.55 9.49
C PRO A 11 8.97 -3.52 10.45
N GLY A 12 8.82 -3.74 11.75
CA GLY A 12 9.26 -2.77 12.76
C GLY A 12 10.77 -2.57 12.85
N VAL A 13 11.58 -3.48 12.31
CA VAL A 13 13.04 -3.36 12.33
C VAL A 13 13.60 -3.51 10.92
N GLY A 14 14.36 -2.51 10.48
CA GLY A 14 15.15 -2.55 9.25
C GLY A 14 15.19 -1.20 8.53
N THR A 15 15.95 -1.19 7.43
CA THR A 15 15.95 -0.10 6.44
C THR A 15 15.19 -0.53 5.19
N PHE A 16 14.35 0.37 4.69
CA PHE A 16 13.45 0.15 3.57
C PHE A 16 13.58 1.31 2.58
N PHE A 17 13.77 1.01 1.31
CA PHE A 17 13.83 2.05 0.28
C PHE A 17 12.44 2.42 -0.20
N VAL A 18 12.18 3.73 -0.27
CA VAL A 18 10.89 4.23 -0.71
C VAL A 18 10.79 4.06 -2.22
N GLY A 19 9.65 3.54 -2.69
CA GLY A 19 9.48 3.18 -4.09
C GLY A 19 9.97 1.76 -4.45
N ILE A 20 10.74 1.11 -3.58
CA ILE A 20 11.26 -0.26 -3.79
C ILE A 20 10.64 -1.22 -2.77
N ASP A 21 10.92 -0.98 -1.49
CA ASP A 21 10.51 -1.83 -0.38
C ASP A 21 9.20 -1.34 0.24
N VAL A 22 8.99 -0.02 0.26
CA VAL A 22 7.85 0.61 0.91
C VAL A 22 7.22 1.67 0.03
N ALA A 23 5.89 1.74 0.10
CA ALA A 23 5.14 2.78 -0.57
C ALA A 23 5.37 4.14 0.10
N PRO A 24 5.44 5.25 -0.64
CA PRO A 24 5.15 6.54 -0.04
C PRO A 24 3.70 6.53 0.46
N GLY A 25 3.48 7.15 1.62
CA GLY A 25 2.24 6.99 2.36
C GLY A 25 2.30 7.50 3.77
N ARG A 26 1.13 7.62 4.40
CA ARG A 26 1.05 7.76 5.85
C ARG A 26 0.98 6.38 6.47
N TYR A 27 1.80 6.17 7.49
CA TYR A 27 1.91 4.91 8.21
C TYR A 27 1.67 5.13 9.69
N ARG A 28 1.09 4.11 10.34
CA ARG A 28 0.80 4.10 11.76
C ARG A 28 1.40 2.87 12.42
N CYS A 29 2.15 3.08 13.49
CA CYS A 29 2.57 2.07 14.43
C CYS A 29 1.69 2.19 15.68
N ASP A 30 0.98 1.12 16.06
CA ASP A 30 0.04 1.18 17.19
C ASP A 30 0.76 1.20 18.55
N GLU A 31 1.98 0.64 18.63
CA GLU A 31 2.81 0.60 19.84
C GLU A 31 4.27 0.94 19.50
N GLY A 32 4.61 2.23 19.63
CA GLY A 32 5.94 2.75 19.29
C GLY A 32 6.94 2.80 20.44
N LYS A 33 6.52 2.50 21.67
CA LYS A 33 7.26 2.84 22.90
C LYS A 33 8.72 2.38 22.87
N GLY A 34 9.63 3.34 23.08
CA GLY A 34 11.07 3.10 23.18
C GLY A 34 11.75 2.77 21.84
N GLY A 35 10.99 2.77 20.74
CA GLY A 35 11.52 2.63 19.39
C GLY A 35 11.99 3.96 18.80
N TRP A 36 12.40 3.90 17.54
CA TRP A 36 12.75 5.07 16.71
C TRP A 36 12.45 4.83 15.24
N TRP A 37 12.51 5.93 14.50
CA TRP A 37 12.55 5.92 13.05
C TRP A 37 13.41 7.07 12.52
N VAL A 38 13.94 6.89 11.32
CA VAL A 38 14.68 7.88 10.54
C VAL A 38 14.22 7.80 9.10
N ARG A 39 13.89 8.93 8.49
CA ARG A 39 13.65 9.11 7.07
C ARG A 39 14.88 9.79 6.48
N PHE A 40 15.47 9.19 5.46
CA PHE A 40 16.56 9.80 4.71
C PHE A 40 15.94 10.66 3.62
N THR A 41 15.87 11.97 3.89
CA THR A 41 15.34 12.97 2.98
C THR A 41 16.51 13.57 2.17
N GLY A 42 16.25 14.16 1.00
CA GLY A 42 17.27 14.85 0.18
C GLY A 42 18.05 13.96 -0.81
N PRO A 43 18.83 14.58 -1.72
CA PRO A 43 19.50 13.90 -2.84
C PRO A 43 20.49 12.84 -2.33
N GLY A 44 20.28 11.58 -2.72
CA GLY A 44 21.08 10.44 -2.24
C GLY A 44 20.92 10.10 -0.74
N GLY A 45 19.90 10.66 -0.06
CA GLY A 45 19.63 10.43 1.36
C GLY A 45 20.40 11.32 2.33
N GLY A 46 20.83 12.51 1.90
CA GLY A 46 21.72 13.42 2.62
C GLY A 46 21.18 14.13 3.88
N ASP A 47 19.87 14.10 4.12
CA ASP A 47 19.21 14.86 5.20
C ASP A 47 18.32 13.94 6.05
N PRO A 48 18.88 13.24 7.06
CA PRO A 48 18.09 12.35 7.90
C PRO A 48 17.18 13.12 8.86
N VAL A 49 15.88 12.88 8.76
CA VAL A 49 14.84 13.36 9.68
C VAL A 49 14.35 12.19 10.51
N GLY A 50 14.45 12.26 11.84
CA GLY A 50 14.06 11.11 12.69
C GLY A 50 13.52 11.51 14.05
N SER A 51 12.96 10.53 14.73
CA SER A 51 12.43 10.69 16.09
C SER A 51 12.90 9.56 16.99
N TRP A 52 13.49 9.92 18.13
CA TRP A 52 13.85 9.01 19.22
C TRP A 52 13.90 9.75 20.57
N PRO A 53 13.44 9.13 21.68
CA PRO A 53 12.63 7.91 21.73
C PRO A 53 11.17 8.18 21.40
N LEU A 54 10.50 7.21 20.78
CA LEU A 54 9.07 7.30 20.53
C LEU A 54 8.26 7.21 21.84
N PRO A 55 7.22 8.05 22.01
CA PRO A 55 6.35 8.02 23.17
C PRO A 55 5.53 6.72 23.23
N ALA A 56 4.93 6.45 24.39
CA ALA A 56 3.98 5.35 24.52
C ALA A 56 2.68 5.66 23.75
N GLY A 57 2.13 4.65 23.06
CA GLY A 57 0.92 4.78 22.25
C GLY A 57 1.18 4.85 20.73
N PRO A 58 0.15 5.20 19.95
CA PRO A 58 0.23 5.16 18.49
C PRO A 58 1.11 6.29 17.96
N THR A 59 2.02 5.95 17.05
CA THR A 59 2.87 6.88 16.33
C THR A 59 2.50 6.85 14.85
N GLU A 60 2.30 8.03 14.27
CA GLU A 60 2.07 8.18 12.84
C GLU A 60 3.25 8.90 12.18
N ILE A 61 3.59 8.45 10.99
CA ILE A 61 4.62 9.04 10.15
C ILE A 61 4.08 9.23 8.75
N GLU A 62 4.65 10.19 8.05
CA GLU A 62 4.44 10.37 6.62
C GLU A 62 5.76 10.06 5.93
N ILE A 63 5.76 9.17 4.95
CA ILE A 63 6.87 8.88 4.06
C ILE A 63 6.55 9.57 2.74
N ALA A 64 7.32 10.60 2.39
CA ALA A 64 7.11 11.39 1.18
C ALA A 64 7.52 10.59 -0.07
N ARG A 65 7.05 11.00 -1.25
CA ARG A 65 7.45 10.37 -2.53
C ARG A 65 8.94 10.52 -2.83
N THR A 66 9.53 11.59 -2.33
CA THR A 66 10.91 12.03 -2.58
C THR A 66 11.88 11.52 -1.53
N ASP A 67 11.37 10.86 -0.48
CA ASP A 67 12.23 10.19 0.48
C ASP A 67 13.02 9.09 -0.22
N PHE A 68 14.27 8.93 0.16
CA PHE A 68 15.11 7.87 -0.38
C PHE A 68 14.91 6.56 0.39
N ALA A 69 14.97 6.63 1.71
CA ALA A 69 14.87 5.47 2.58
C ALA A 69 14.15 5.79 3.90
N PHE A 70 13.56 4.76 4.48
CA PHE A 70 12.94 4.75 5.79
C PHE A 70 13.59 3.67 6.65
N GLU A 71 14.13 4.06 7.77
CA GLU A 71 14.72 3.18 8.78
C GLU A 71 13.87 3.22 10.04
N THR A 72 13.66 2.06 10.64
CA THR A 72 12.86 1.95 11.85
C THR A 72 13.35 0.86 12.76
N HIS A 73 13.16 1.09 14.06
CA HIS A 73 13.31 0.10 15.11
C HIS A 73 12.18 0.26 16.12
N VAL A 74 11.07 -0.44 15.88
CA VAL A 74 9.91 -0.57 16.76
C VAL A 74 9.65 -2.07 17.00
N SER A 75 9.04 -2.40 18.14
CA SER A 75 8.76 -3.80 18.51
C SER A 75 7.68 -4.48 17.66
N THR A 76 6.92 -3.68 16.89
CA THR A 76 5.77 -4.14 16.11
C THR A 76 6.01 -3.94 14.61
N TYR A 77 5.12 -3.24 13.92
CA TYR A 77 5.18 -2.95 12.49
C TYR A 77 4.41 -1.66 12.21
N TRP A 78 4.67 -1.06 11.06
CA TRP A 78 3.94 0.10 10.57
C TRP A 78 2.87 -0.37 9.61
N ARG A 79 1.64 0.12 9.72
CA ARG A 79 0.57 -0.14 8.76
C ARG A 79 0.30 1.12 7.94
N ARG A 80 0.23 1.01 6.62
CA ARG A 80 -0.18 2.10 5.73
C ARG A 80 -1.64 2.42 6.01
N ILE A 81 -1.93 3.67 6.35
CA ILE A 81 -3.27 4.15 6.67
C ILE A 81 -3.84 5.05 5.56
N ALA A 82 -2.98 5.64 4.75
CA ALA A 82 -3.38 6.53 3.66
C ALA A 82 -2.27 6.72 2.63
N PRO A 83 -2.59 7.17 1.40
CA PRO A 83 -1.61 7.73 0.48
C PRO A 83 -0.88 8.94 1.11
N PRO A 84 0.31 9.31 0.58
CA PRO A 84 1.00 10.52 1.03
C PRO A 84 0.10 11.72 0.80
N ARG A 85 0.18 12.76 1.64
CA ARG A 85 -0.54 14.00 1.35
C ARG A 85 -0.12 14.49 -0.03
N ALA A 86 -1.09 14.99 -0.79
CA ALA A 86 -0.77 15.69 -2.03
C ALA A 86 0.21 16.81 -1.68
N ALA A 87 1.22 17.02 -2.53
CA ALA A 87 2.03 18.22 -2.46
C ALA A 87 1.07 19.44 -2.49
N GLU A 88 1.44 20.53 -1.82
CA GLU A 88 0.63 21.76 -1.78
C GLU A 88 0.07 22.07 -3.18
N GLU A 89 -1.22 22.39 -3.26
CA GLU A 89 -1.93 22.61 -4.54
C GLU A 89 -1.12 23.55 -5.45
N GLY A 90 -0.53 23.00 -6.52
CA GLY A 90 0.29 23.74 -7.48
C GLY A 90 1.78 23.37 -7.53
N ALA A 91 2.31 22.60 -6.59
CA ALA A 91 3.67 22.08 -6.69
C ALA A 91 3.75 20.97 -7.76
N PRO A 92 4.77 20.99 -8.65
CA PRO A 92 4.94 19.94 -9.65
C PRO A 92 5.09 18.59 -8.94
N ALA A 93 4.40 17.57 -9.44
CA ALA A 93 4.56 16.22 -8.92
C ALA A 93 5.99 15.77 -9.17
N GLU A 94 6.78 15.60 -8.12
CA GLU A 94 8.12 15.03 -8.23
C GLU A 94 8.04 13.51 -8.36
N PRO A 95 8.76 12.90 -9.31
CA PRO A 95 8.77 11.46 -9.46
C PRO A 95 9.42 10.81 -8.23
N ARG A 96 8.99 9.59 -7.88
CA ARG A 96 9.69 8.78 -6.88
C ARG A 96 11.00 8.22 -7.47
N PRO A 97 12.01 7.91 -6.65
CA PRO A 97 13.16 7.13 -7.09
C PRO A 97 12.73 5.79 -7.73
N VAL A 98 13.45 5.36 -8.77
CA VAL A 98 13.18 4.09 -9.47
C VAL A 98 14.41 3.20 -9.33
N ALA A 99 14.22 1.92 -9.03
CA ALA A 99 15.32 0.98 -8.96
C ALA A 99 15.07 -0.29 -9.75
N ASP A 100 16.17 -0.96 -10.07
CA ASP A 100 16.15 -2.27 -10.70
C ASP A 100 15.37 -3.27 -9.82
N PRO A 101 14.32 -3.92 -10.35
CA PRO A 101 13.52 -4.89 -9.60
C PRO A 101 14.35 -6.06 -9.03
N ALA A 102 15.46 -6.44 -9.68
CA ALA A 102 16.34 -7.51 -9.21
C ALA A 102 17.28 -7.08 -8.06
N LEU A 103 17.46 -5.76 -7.86
CA LEU A 103 18.35 -5.22 -6.83
C LEU A 103 17.95 -5.69 -5.43
N ARG A 104 16.64 -5.78 -5.16
CA ARG A 104 16.11 -6.26 -3.88
C ARG A 104 16.55 -7.68 -3.55
N THR A 105 16.34 -8.61 -4.49
CA THR A 105 16.72 -10.01 -4.29
C THR A 105 18.23 -10.16 -4.08
N ASP A 106 19.03 -9.39 -4.81
CA ASP A 106 20.47 -9.40 -4.65
C ASP A 106 20.91 -8.84 -3.28
N LEU A 107 20.30 -7.75 -2.81
CA LEU A 107 20.59 -7.20 -1.48
C LEU A 107 20.18 -8.16 -0.36
N ASP A 108 19.02 -8.82 -0.49
CA ASP A 108 18.55 -9.78 0.50
C ASP A 108 19.44 -11.02 0.58
N THR A 109 19.91 -11.54 -0.56
CA THR A 109 20.86 -12.68 -0.55
C THR A 109 22.20 -12.30 0.09
N LEU A 110 22.69 -11.09 -0.17
CA LEU A 110 23.94 -10.59 0.41
C LEU A 110 23.84 -10.42 1.92
N VAL A 111 22.73 -9.88 2.41
CA VAL A 111 22.48 -9.72 3.85
C VAL A 111 22.25 -11.09 4.51
N ALA A 112 21.47 -11.97 3.90
CA ALA A 112 21.22 -13.32 4.40
C ALA A 112 22.53 -14.12 4.56
N ARG A 113 23.46 -14.00 3.59
CA ARG A 113 24.76 -14.68 3.64
C ARG A 113 25.62 -14.24 4.83
N ARG A 114 25.44 -13.03 5.35
CA ARG A 114 26.25 -12.48 6.45
C ARG A 114 25.56 -12.41 7.81
N ARG A 115 24.23 -12.61 7.86
CA ARG A 115 23.47 -12.81 9.11
C ARG A 115 24.14 -13.76 10.12
N PRO A 116 24.62 -14.96 9.74
CA PRO A 116 25.25 -15.84 10.72
C PRO A 116 26.55 -15.26 11.30
N LEU A 117 27.33 -14.53 10.50
CA LEU A 117 28.59 -13.93 10.94
C LEU A 117 28.35 -12.82 11.98
N VAL A 118 27.33 -11.99 11.77
CA VAL A 118 26.96 -10.93 12.71
C VAL A 118 26.33 -11.51 13.98
N TRP A 119 25.53 -12.57 13.84
CA TRP A 119 24.94 -13.29 14.98
C TRP A 119 26.01 -14.00 15.84
N LEU A 120 27.09 -14.48 15.24
CA LEU A 120 28.22 -15.09 15.94
C LEU A 120 29.18 -14.08 16.57
N ALA A 121 29.12 -12.79 16.20
CA ALA A 121 29.99 -11.75 16.75
C ALA A 121 29.99 -11.65 18.30
N PRO A 122 28.84 -11.62 19.00
CA PRO A 122 28.81 -11.64 20.46
C PRO A 122 29.41 -12.93 21.04
N LEU A 123 29.24 -14.07 20.38
CA LEU A 123 29.79 -15.37 20.79
C LEU A 123 31.32 -15.40 20.64
N MET A 124 31.85 -14.78 19.58
CA MET A 124 33.29 -14.60 19.37
C MET A 124 33.91 -13.65 20.41
N VAL A 125 33.25 -12.54 20.73
CA VAL A 125 33.69 -11.60 21.78
C VAL A 125 33.72 -12.29 23.15
N PHE A 126 32.69 -13.10 23.45
CA PHE A 126 32.63 -13.88 24.68
C PHE A 126 33.70 -14.98 24.72
N GLY A 127 33.91 -15.71 23.62
CA GLY A 127 34.96 -16.73 23.50
C GLY A 127 36.37 -16.16 23.64
N LEU A 128 36.65 -14.98 23.05
CA LEU A 128 37.93 -14.28 23.21
C LEU A 128 38.14 -13.82 24.68
N GLY A 129 37.07 -13.41 25.35
CA GLY A 129 37.08 -13.11 26.78
C GLY A 129 37.43 -14.29 27.66
N LEU A 130 36.87 -15.47 27.36
CA LEU A 130 37.20 -16.73 28.05
C LEU A 130 38.68 -17.11 27.88
N ILE A 131 39.23 -16.92 26.67
CA ILE A 131 40.65 -17.21 26.37
C ILE A 131 41.59 -16.22 27.08
N GLY A 132 41.20 -14.94 27.21
CA GLY A 132 41.98 -13.91 27.91
C GLY A 132 41.86 -13.92 29.44
N SER A 133 40.87 -14.62 29.98
CA SER A 133 40.59 -14.71 31.41
C SER A 133 41.78 -15.12 32.30
N PRO A 134 42.62 -16.12 31.96
CA PRO A 134 43.77 -16.49 32.79
C PRO A 134 44.87 -15.42 32.87
N LEU A 135 44.88 -14.44 31.94
CA LEU A 135 45.90 -13.39 31.89
C LEU A 135 45.47 -12.09 32.57
N ILE A 136 44.18 -11.73 32.48
CA ILE A 136 43.66 -10.40 32.84
C ILE A 136 42.73 -10.46 34.08
N GLY A 137 42.32 -11.67 34.50
CA GLY A 137 41.45 -11.89 35.65
C GLY A 137 39.96 -11.97 35.31
N SER A 138 39.16 -12.51 36.23
CA SER A 138 37.75 -12.85 36.02
C SER A 138 36.82 -11.64 35.89
N LEU A 139 37.23 -10.46 36.40
CA LEU A 139 36.45 -9.22 36.28
C LEU A 139 36.28 -8.75 34.82
N TRP A 140 37.22 -9.11 33.95
CA TRP A 140 37.18 -8.79 32.51
C TRP A 140 36.12 -9.59 31.74
N LEU A 141 35.64 -10.71 32.28
CA LEU A 141 34.53 -11.46 31.69
C LEU A 141 33.19 -10.72 31.83
N PHE A 142 33.00 -9.93 32.88
CA PHE A 142 31.80 -9.12 33.06
C PHE A 142 31.76 -7.97 32.05
N THR A 143 32.89 -7.31 31.78
CA THR A 143 32.96 -6.23 30.80
C THR A 143 32.74 -6.74 29.38
N LEU A 144 33.37 -7.86 29.00
CA LEU A 144 33.17 -8.48 27.70
C LEU A 144 31.80 -9.16 27.56
N GLY A 145 31.24 -9.70 28.65
CA GLY A 145 29.88 -10.25 28.67
C GLY A 145 28.82 -9.17 28.47
N LEU A 146 28.98 -8.01 29.13
CA LEU A 146 28.13 -6.85 28.93
C LEU A 146 28.27 -6.29 27.50
N LEU A 147 29.49 -6.23 26.96
CA LEU A 147 29.75 -5.83 25.58
C LEU A 147 29.13 -6.81 24.57
N ALA A 148 29.25 -8.12 24.80
CA ALA A 148 28.63 -9.15 23.97
C ALA A 148 27.10 -9.05 24.01
N LEU A 149 26.52 -8.76 25.18
CA LEU A 149 25.08 -8.53 25.32
C LEU A 149 24.63 -7.28 24.55
N LEU A 150 25.34 -6.16 24.68
CA LEU A 150 25.07 -4.93 23.92
C LEU A 150 25.20 -5.16 22.40
N LEU A 151 26.21 -5.89 21.97
CA LEU A 151 26.38 -6.28 20.56
C LEU A 151 25.26 -7.22 20.09
N ALA A 152 24.82 -8.17 20.91
CA ALA A 152 23.72 -9.07 20.55
C ALA A 152 22.40 -8.33 20.39
N LEU A 153 22.15 -7.30 21.21
CA LEU A 153 20.93 -6.49 21.15
C LEU A 153 20.95 -5.43 20.03
N GLY A 154 22.10 -4.80 19.73
CA GLY A 154 22.17 -3.65 18.83
C GLY A 154 22.91 -3.86 17.51
N ALA A 155 23.86 -4.80 17.42
CA ALA A 155 24.69 -4.96 16.24
C ALA A 155 24.00 -5.62 15.03
N PRO A 156 23.07 -6.59 15.16
CA PRO A 156 22.49 -7.28 14.01
C PRO A 156 21.68 -6.36 13.10
N SER A 157 20.90 -5.44 13.68
CA SER A 157 20.10 -4.47 12.91
C SER A 157 21.01 -3.37 12.36
N VAL A 158 21.63 -2.59 13.24
CA VAL A 158 22.39 -1.39 12.85
C VAL A 158 23.56 -1.70 11.90
N SER A 159 24.28 -2.82 12.07
CA SER A 159 25.45 -3.11 11.23
C SER A 159 25.11 -3.72 9.87
N LEU A 160 24.02 -4.49 9.75
CA LEU A 160 23.56 -5.02 8.47
C LEU A 160 22.91 -3.91 7.63
N ASP A 161 22.22 -2.99 8.29
CA ASP A 161 21.51 -1.88 7.65
C ASP A 161 22.47 -0.77 7.19
N LEU A 162 23.44 -0.35 8.00
CA LEU A 162 24.53 0.54 7.54
C LEU A 162 25.37 -0.06 6.41
N ARG A 163 25.48 -1.39 6.35
CA ARG A 163 26.17 -2.08 5.24
C ARG A 163 25.29 -2.12 4.00
N ARG A 164 23.98 -2.32 4.12
CA ARG A 164 23.05 -2.21 2.99
C ARG A 164 23.13 -0.82 2.36
N ALA A 165 23.12 0.24 3.15
CA ALA A 165 23.28 1.61 2.65
C ALA A 165 24.60 1.79 1.87
N ARG A 166 25.73 1.32 2.42
CA ARG A 166 27.04 1.38 1.71
C ARG A 166 27.11 0.52 0.45
N GLU A 167 26.51 -0.67 0.47
CA GLU A 167 26.47 -1.54 -0.72
C GLU A 167 25.51 -0.99 -1.77
N LEU A 168 24.51 -0.20 -1.37
CA LEU A 168 23.66 0.53 -2.30
C LEU A 168 24.42 1.68 -2.94
N GLU A 169 25.16 2.49 -2.18
CA GLU A 169 26.02 3.57 -2.72
C GLU A 169 27.04 3.02 -3.74
N ARG A 170 27.56 1.81 -3.50
CA ARG A 170 28.44 1.10 -4.46
C ARG A 170 27.74 0.62 -5.73
N ARG A 171 26.40 0.53 -5.70
CA ARG A 171 25.53 0.08 -6.80
C ARG A 171 24.65 1.22 -7.30
N ARG A 172 25.21 2.45 -7.33
CA ARG A 172 24.54 3.65 -7.87
C ARG A 172 24.05 3.48 -9.31
N ASP A 173 24.59 2.52 -10.05
CA ASP A 173 24.15 2.14 -11.39
C ASP A 173 22.79 1.41 -11.42
N ARG A 174 22.26 0.98 -10.28
CA ARG A 174 21.02 0.16 -10.18
C ARG A 174 19.82 0.88 -9.59
N TYR A 175 19.93 2.18 -9.35
CA TYR A 175 18.81 3.03 -8.99
C TYR A 175 18.97 4.40 -9.63
N LEU A 176 17.84 5.09 -9.83
CA LEU A 176 17.75 6.41 -10.43
C LEU A 176 16.99 7.35 -9.49
N MET A 177 17.58 8.51 -9.24
CA MET A 177 17.03 9.56 -8.39
C MET A 177 16.35 10.66 -9.22
N PRO A 178 15.35 11.39 -8.67
CA PRO A 178 14.64 12.45 -9.39
C PRO A 178 15.54 13.56 -9.96
N GLU A 179 16.71 13.78 -9.38
CA GLU A 179 17.69 14.78 -9.83
C GLU A 179 18.46 14.34 -11.09
N GLU A 180 18.43 13.07 -11.45
CA GLU A 180 19.06 12.54 -12.66
C GLU A 180 18.23 12.78 -13.93
N PHE A 181 17.04 13.37 -13.75
CA PHE A 181 16.11 13.70 -14.82
C PHE A 181 15.97 15.22 -14.98
N ASP A 182 15.90 15.65 -16.23
CA ASP A 182 15.45 16.99 -16.60
C ASP A 182 13.92 17.13 -16.43
N ASP A 183 13.38 18.34 -16.59
CA ASP A 183 11.95 18.60 -16.38
C ASP A 183 11.04 17.74 -17.26
N GLU A 184 11.42 17.54 -18.52
CA GLU A 184 10.67 16.71 -19.46
C GLU A 184 10.73 15.22 -19.05
N GLY A 185 11.90 14.72 -18.68
CA GLY A 185 12.08 13.36 -18.16
C GLY A 185 11.28 13.11 -16.89
N ARG A 186 11.28 14.08 -15.95
CA ARG A 186 10.48 14.01 -14.72
C ARG A 186 8.99 13.93 -15.02
N ALA A 187 8.48 14.76 -15.92
CA ALA A 187 7.06 14.76 -16.29
C ALA A 187 6.61 13.41 -16.90
N LEU A 188 7.42 12.83 -17.78
CA LEU A 188 7.15 11.49 -18.35
C LEU A 188 7.22 10.39 -17.28
N LEU A 189 8.19 10.47 -16.36
CA LEU A 189 8.32 9.47 -15.30
C LEU A 189 7.14 9.50 -14.33
N VAL A 190 6.64 10.68 -13.97
CA VAL A 190 5.43 10.82 -13.14
C VAL A 190 4.23 10.14 -13.80
N ARG A 191 4.06 10.32 -15.12
CA ARG A 191 2.99 9.66 -15.89
C ARG A 191 3.09 8.14 -15.85
N VAL A 192 4.30 7.61 -16.04
CA VAL A 192 4.57 6.16 -15.93
C VAL A 192 4.21 5.64 -14.54
N GLN A 193 4.70 6.31 -13.50
CA GLN A 193 4.45 5.95 -12.10
C GLN A 193 2.95 5.96 -11.78
N ALA A 194 2.23 6.99 -12.22
CA ALA A 194 0.78 7.08 -12.05
C ALA A 194 0.02 5.97 -12.78
N ALA A 195 0.43 5.61 -13.99
CA ALA A 195 -0.16 4.50 -14.74
C ALA A 195 0.09 3.15 -14.06
N VAL A 196 1.33 2.88 -13.63
CA VAL A 196 1.70 1.66 -12.90
C VAL A 196 0.92 1.55 -11.58
N ASP A 197 0.85 2.65 -10.81
CA ASP A 197 0.12 2.69 -9.54
C ASP A 197 -1.38 2.46 -9.77
N THR A 198 -1.96 3.05 -10.81
CA THR A 198 -3.38 2.84 -11.16
C THR A 198 -3.69 1.36 -11.45
N VAL A 199 -2.84 0.66 -12.21
CA VAL A 199 -3.05 -0.78 -12.47
C VAL A 199 -2.86 -1.58 -11.19
N ARG A 200 -1.81 -1.31 -10.42
CA ARG A 200 -1.50 -2.07 -9.21
C ARG A 200 -2.58 -1.94 -8.15
N ASP A 201 -3.08 -0.72 -7.94
CA ASP A 201 -4.10 -0.40 -6.94
C ASP A 201 -5.52 -0.76 -7.39
N SER A 202 -5.71 -1.16 -8.67
CA SER A 202 -7.00 -1.59 -9.17
C SER A 202 -7.52 -2.82 -8.43
N GLU A 203 -8.83 -2.82 -8.19
CA GLU A 203 -9.54 -3.89 -7.49
C GLU A 203 -9.42 -5.21 -8.26
N VAL A 204 -9.55 -5.15 -9.59
CA VAL A 204 -9.37 -6.30 -10.49
C VAL A 204 -7.96 -6.91 -10.41
N ASN A 205 -6.91 -6.10 -10.20
CA ASN A 205 -5.55 -6.61 -10.03
C ASN A 205 -5.37 -7.26 -8.65
N ARG A 206 -5.87 -6.64 -7.58
CA ARG A 206 -5.76 -7.19 -6.21
C ARG A 206 -6.50 -8.51 -6.04
N GLU A 207 -7.60 -8.70 -6.78
CA GLU A 207 -8.39 -9.93 -6.75
C GLU A 207 -7.87 -11.02 -7.69
N GLY A 208 -6.79 -10.74 -8.44
CA GLY A 208 -6.22 -11.70 -9.39
C GLY A 208 -7.09 -11.94 -10.62
N LEU A 209 -8.00 -11.03 -10.94
CA LEU A 209 -8.80 -11.06 -12.17
C LEU A 209 -7.97 -10.62 -13.39
N LEU A 210 -6.97 -9.78 -13.16
CA LEU A 210 -5.82 -9.60 -14.06
C LEU A 210 -4.73 -10.60 -13.66
N ASP A 211 -3.81 -10.92 -14.58
CA ASP A 211 -2.61 -11.72 -14.26
C ASP A 211 -1.71 -10.94 -13.28
N ALA A 212 -2.07 -11.00 -12.00
CA ALA A 212 -1.45 -10.24 -10.94
C ALA A 212 0.01 -10.64 -10.73
N VAL A 213 0.37 -11.90 -11.08
CA VAL A 213 1.74 -12.40 -11.01
C VAL A 213 2.58 -11.78 -12.11
N ASP A 214 2.10 -11.78 -13.36
CA ASP A 214 2.81 -11.11 -14.45
C ASP A 214 2.89 -9.60 -14.21
N ASN A 215 1.79 -8.96 -13.80
CA ASN A 215 1.78 -7.53 -13.49
C ASN A 215 2.77 -7.15 -12.37
N ALA A 216 2.90 -7.98 -11.34
CA ALA A 216 3.82 -7.76 -10.25
C ALA A 216 5.30 -7.77 -10.68
N VAL A 217 5.63 -8.49 -11.75
CA VAL A 217 7.01 -8.63 -12.26
C VAL A 217 7.27 -7.68 -13.44
N THR A 218 6.32 -7.60 -14.37
CA THR A 218 6.48 -6.89 -15.63
C THR A 218 6.36 -5.38 -15.45
N LEU A 219 5.38 -4.87 -14.69
CA LEU A 219 5.20 -3.42 -14.49
C LEU A 219 6.43 -2.72 -13.87
N PRO A 220 7.01 -3.19 -12.75
CA PRO A 220 8.21 -2.53 -12.21
C PRO A 220 9.42 -2.65 -13.14
N ARG A 221 9.53 -3.72 -13.94
CA ARG A 221 10.57 -3.83 -14.97
C ARG A 221 10.37 -2.82 -16.09
N GLN A 222 9.14 -2.60 -16.54
CA GLN A 222 8.81 -1.56 -17.53
C GLN A 222 9.11 -0.16 -16.98
N GLU A 223 8.76 0.12 -15.72
CA GLU A 223 9.09 1.39 -15.04
C GLU A 223 10.61 1.63 -15.02
N TRP A 224 11.40 0.64 -14.62
CA TRP A 224 12.86 0.72 -14.60
C TRP A 224 13.49 0.91 -15.99
N GLU A 225 13.04 0.16 -16.99
CA GLU A 225 13.56 0.29 -18.36
C GLU A 225 13.24 1.67 -18.96
N ILE A 226 12.04 2.20 -18.72
CA ILE A 226 11.68 3.55 -19.18
C ILE A 226 12.51 4.61 -18.43
N ALA A 227 12.63 4.49 -17.11
CA ALA A 227 13.43 5.41 -16.30
C ALA A 227 14.90 5.48 -16.77
N GLN A 228 15.53 4.34 -17.08
CA GLN A 228 16.89 4.34 -17.63
C GLN A 228 17.02 5.08 -18.96
N VAL A 229 16.03 4.93 -19.86
CA VAL A 229 16.05 5.64 -21.14
C VAL A 229 15.83 7.13 -20.91
N LEU A 230 14.90 7.52 -20.04
CA LEU A 230 14.65 8.92 -19.70
C LEU A 230 15.89 9.58 -19.09
N ALA A 231 16.56 8.94 -18.12
CA ALA A 231 17.79 9.46 -17.51
C ALA A 231 18.90 9.63 -18.55
N ARG A 232 19.03 8.67 -19.49
CA ARG A 232 19.99 8.79 -20.60
C ARG A 232 19.64 9.94 -21.54
N GLN A 233 18.37 10.17 -21.84
CA GLN A 233 17.92 11.29 -22.66
C GLN A 233 18.22 12.61 -21.96
N SER A 234 17.91 12.75 -20.66
CA SER A 234 18.22 13.93 -19.87
C SER A 234 19.73 14.24 -19.87
N ALA A 235 20.58 13.22 -19.67
CA ALA A 235 22.03 13.38 -19.75
C ALA A 235 22.50 13.83 -21.15
N LEU A 236 21.99 13.21 -22.22
CA LEU A 236 22.34 13.59 -23.59
C LEU A 236 21.87 15.01 -23.95
N ARG A 237 20.71 15.46 -23.45
CA ARG A 237 20.24 16.85 -23.61
C ARG A 237 21.17 17.82 -22.89
N ALA A 238 21.58 17.50 -21.66
CA ALA A 238 22.51 18.32 -20.89
C ALA A 238 23.87 18.44 -21.59
N ASP A 239 24.41 17.33 -22.12
CA ASP A 239 25.65 17.33 -22.91
C ASP A 239 25.52 18.17 -24.18
N GLN A 240 24.41 18.05 -24.91
CA GLN A 240 24.15 18.84 -26.12
C GLN A 240 23.97 20.34 -25.83
N ALA A 241 23.34 20.69 -24.70
CA ALA A 241 23.21 22.07 -24.27
C ALA A 241 24.57 22.69 -23.94
N ALA A 242 25.41 21.95 -23.20
CA ALA A 242 26.78 22.40 -22.90
C ALA A 242 27.63 22.59 -24.16
N MET A 243 27.53 21.67 -25.14
CA MET A 243 28.24 21.80 -26.42
C MET A 243 27.74 22.97 -27.28
N ALA A 244 26.44 23.30 -27.19
CA ALA A 244 25.86 24.41 -27.92
C ALA A 244 26.25 25.77 -27.30
N ASP A 245 26.25 25.87 -25.97
CA ASP A 245 26.61 27.09 -25.24
C ASP A 245 28.10 27.46 -25.42
N ASP A 246 28.98 26.47 -25.56
CA ASP A 246 30.44 26.68 -25.77
C ASP A 246 30.81 27.10 -27.20
N THR A 247 29.84 27.27 -28.11
CA THR A 247 30.13 27.45 -29.54
C THR A 247 29.63 28.76 -30.15
N GLU A 248 30.54 29.59 -30.68
CA GLU A 248 30.24 30.75 -31.54
C GLU A 248 30.05 30.39 -33.03
N PHE A 249 30.27 29.13 -33.41
CA PHE A 249 30.44 28.68 -34.80
C PHE A 249 29.24 27.88 -35.34
N PRO A 250 28.60 28.31 -36.45
CA PRO A 250 27.41 27.66 -37.02
C PRO A 250 27.66 26.22 -37.53
N GLU A 251 28.90 25.83 -37.78
CA GLU A 251 29.28 24.49 -38.25
C GLU A 251 29.07 23.41 -37.18
N VAL A 252 29.27 23.72 -35.90
CA VAL A 252 29.04 22.78 -34.79
C VAL A 252 27.54 22.59 -34.57
N GLU A 253 26.77 23.68 -34.63
CA GLU A 253 25.31 23.62 -34.58
C GLU A 253 24.73 22.78 -35.72
N ALA A 254 25.30 22.87 -36.93
CA ALA A 254 24.94 22.00 -38.05
C ALA A 254 25.30 20.52 -37.79
N ALA A 255 26.41 20.25 -37.10
CA ALA A 255 26.83 18.90 -36.72
C ALA A 255 26.00 18.29 -35.57
N LEU A 256 25.44 19.11 -34.68
CA LEU A 256 24.56 18.67 -33.60
C LEU A 256 23.16 18.29 -34.09
N ARG A 257 22.67 18.88 -35.19
CA ARG A 257 21.30 18.65 -35.70
C ARG A 257 20.96 17.16 -35.89
N PRO A 258 21.77 16.32 -36.56
CA PRO A 258 21.46 14.89 -36.70
C PRO A 258 21.47 14.12 -35.36
N LEU A 259 22.18 14.61 -34.34
CA LEU A 259 22.17 14.00 -33.01
C LEU A 259 20.88 14.35 -32.26
N ARG A 260 20.38 15.58 -32.41
CA ARG A 260 19.07 16.00 -31.90
C ARG A 260 17.94 15.22 -32.56
N ASP A 261 17.97 15.05 -33.88
CA ASP A 261 16.95 14.27 -34.60
C ASP A 261 16.87 12.80 -34.11
N LYS A 262 18.02 12.19 -33.80
CA LYS A 262 18.08 10.84 -33.22
C LYS A 262 17.53 10.81 -31.80
N LEU A 263 17.82 11.83 -31.00
CA LEU A 263 17.30 11.95 -29.65
C LEU A 263 15.78 12.13 -29.67
N ASP A 264 15.26 12.99 -30.53
CA ASP A 264 13.82 13.23 -30.70
C ASP A 264 13.10 11.94 -31.11
N SER A 265 13.67 11.18 -32.04
CA SER A 265 13.14 9.86 -32.41
C SER A 265 13.09 8.89 -31.22
N SER A 266 14.08 8.95 -30.33
CA SER A 266 14.08 8.15 -29.10
C SER A 266 13.02 8.64 -28.10
N VAL A 267 12.84 9.95 -27.96
CA VAL A 267 11.82 10.55 -27.08
C VAL A 267 10.43 10.13 -27.55
N GLU A 268 10.15 10.23 -28.84
CA GLU A 268 8.87 9.81 -29.42
C GLU A 268 8.57 8.33 -29.17
N ALA A 269 9.58 7.46 -29.33
CA ALA A 269 9.43 6.03 -29.07
C ALA A 269 9.10 5.73 -27.59
N VAL A 270 9.76 6.43 -26.65
CA VAL A 270 9.47 6.29 -25.21
C VAL A 270 8.09 6.83 -24.89
N THR A 271 7.73 8.00 -25.41
CA THR A 271 6.40 8.59 -25.21
C THR A 271 5.28 7.64 -25.66
N ARG A 272 5.42 6.99 -26.83
CA ARG A 272 4.46 5.97 -27.29
C ARG A 272 4.35 4.77 -26.33
N ARG A 273 5.46 4.38 -25.69
CA ARG A 273 5.48 3.32 -24.67
C ARG A 273 4.77 3.78 -23.39
N VAL A 274 4.98 5.03 -22.95
CA VAL A 274 4.25 5.62 -21.80
C VAL A 274 2.74 5.66 -22.08
N GLU A 275 2.33 6.13 -23.25
CA GLU A 275 0.91 6.15 -23.64
C GLU A 275 0.29 4.74 -23.69
N ALA A 276 1.07 3.72 -24.06
CA ALA A 276 0.58 2.34 -24.03
C ALA A 276 0.32 1.87 -22.59
N LEU A 277 1.18 2.24 -21.63
CA LEU A 277 0.96 1.97 -20.21
C LEU A 277 -0.24 2.73 -19.65
N GLU A 278 -0.42 4.00 -20.01
CA GLU A 278 -1.59 4.79 -19.61
C GLU A 278 -2.89 4.19 -20.14
N ARG A 279 -2.91 3.77 -21.41
CA ARG A 279 -4.06 3.06 -22.00
C ARG A 279 -4.33 1.72 -21.31
N TYR A 280 -3.31 1.06 -20.76
CA TYR A 280 -3.51 -0.17 -19.97
C TYR A 280 -4.11 0.16 -18.60
N ALA A 281 -3.61 1.21 -17.93
CA ALA A 281 -4.16 1.72 -16.68
C ALA A 281 -5.63 2.15 -16.80
N GLU A 282 -6.01 2.81 -17.89
CA GLU A 282 -7.39 3.19 -18.16
C GLU A 282 -8.31 1.96 -18.31
N ARG A 283 -7.83 0.90 -18.99
CA ARG A 283 -8.57 -0.36 -19.09
C ARG A 283 -8.75 -1.05 -17.73
N ALA A 284 -7.73 -1.02 -16.88
CA ALA A 284 -7.83 -1.55 -15.52
C ALA A 284 -8.89 -0.78 -14.70
N ARG A 285 -8.93 0.55 -14.81
CA ARG A 285 -9.95 1.38 -14.17
C ARG A 285 -11.36 1.09 -14.70
N ALA A 286 -11.53 0.96 -16.01
CA ALA A 286 -12.81 0.60 -16.60
C ALA A 286 -13.29 -0.80 -16.12
N ALA A 287 -12.35 -1.75 -15.97
CA ALA A 287 -12.66 -3.07 -15.43
C ALA A 287 -13.11 -3.01 -13.95
N ASP A 288 -12.48 -2.15 -13.13
CA ASP A 288 -12.95 -1.89 -11.75
C ASP A 288 -14.39 -1.37 -11.70
N GLU A 289 -14.75 -0.46 -12.61
CA GLU A 289 -16.11 0.07 -12.68
C GLU A 289 -17.14 -1.03 -12.99
N VAL A 290 -16.83 -1.92 -13.94
CA VAL A 290 -17.67 -3.07 -14.27
C VAL A 290 -17.76 -4.04 -13.10
N LEU A 291 -16.64 -4.35 -12.43
CA LEU A 291 -16.63 -5.23 -11.25
C LEU A 291 -17.51 -4.66 -10.12
N ARG A 292 -17.43 -3.35 -9.86
CA ARG A 292 -18.28 -2.69 -8.87
C ARG A 292 -19.75 -2.70 -9.27
N ALA A 293 -20.06 -2.53 -10.56
CA ALA A 293 -21.43 -2.62 -11.05
C ALA A 293 -21.99 -4.03 -10.89
N GLN A 294 -21.21 -5.08 -11.21
CA GLN A 294 -21.57 -6.47 -11.01
C GLN A 294 -21.90 -6.75 -9.54
N ARG A 295 -21.03 -6.34 -8.60
CA ARG A 295 -21.26 -6.51 -7.16
C ARG A 295 -22.53 -5.83 -6.67
N ARG A 296 -22.83 -4.64 -7.19
CA ARG A 296 -24.07 -3.94 -6.88
C ARG A 296 -25.28 -4.73 -7.37
N LEU A 297 -25.25 -5.25 -8.59
CA LEU A 297 -26.32 -6.09 -9.13
C LEU A 297 -26.52 -7.37 -8.32
N GLU A 298 -25.44 -8.06 -7.94
CA GLU A 298 -25.50 -9.23 -7.07
C GLU A 298 -26.12 -8.90 -5.71
N SER A 299 -25.77 -7.76 -5.11
CA SER A 299 -26.37 -7.32 -3.85
C SER A 299 -27.86 -6.98 -3.97
N ILE A 300 -28.29 -6.44 -5.11
CA ILE A 300 -29.71 -6.13 -5.38
C ILE A 300 -30.48 -7.43 -5.60
N ALA A 301 -29.93 -8.37 -6.39
CA ALA A 301 -30.53 -9.67 -6.61
C ALA A 301 -30.67 -10.48 -5.31
N ALA A 302 -29.68 -10.42 -4.42
CA ALA A 302 -29.76 -11.06 -3.10
C ALA A 302 -30.91 -10.49 -2.24
N LYS A 303 -31.15 -9.17 -2.31
CA LYS A 303 -32.27 -8.52 -1.62
C LYS A 303 -33.62 -8.75 -2.29
N ALA A 304 -33.66 -8.95 -3.60
CA ALA A 304 -34.91 -9.20 -4.33
C ALA A 304 -35.68 -10.41 -3.77
N HIS A 305 -34.97 -11.42 -3.27
CA HIS A 305 -35.59 -12.57 -2.62
C HIS A 305 -36.43 -12.20 -1.38
N GLU A 306 -35.99 -11.23 -0.58
CA GLU A 306 -36.73 -10.73 0.59
C GLU A 306 -38.02 -9.99 0.15
N TYR A 307 -37.98 -9.27 -0.98
CA TYR A 307 -39.17 -8.65 -1.56
C TYR A 307 -40.13 -9.69 -2.15
N ASP A 308 -39.61 -10.76 -2.76
CA ASP A 308 -40.43 -11.87 -3.27
C ASP A 308 -41.12 -12.63 -2.11
N GLU A 309 -40.44 -12.85 -0.99
CA GLU A 309 -41.04 -13.42 0.23
C GLU A 309 -42.13 -12.50 0.81
N LEU A 310 -41.86 -11.19 0.90
CA LEU A 310 -42.85 -10.21 1.36
C LEU A 310 -44.11 -10.20 0.47
N LEU A 311 -43.93 -10.29 -0.85
CA LEU A 311 -45.03 -10.41 -1.81
C LEU A 311 -45.81 -11.72 -1.62
N ALA A 312 -45.12 -12.83 -1.36
CA ALA A 312 -45.79 -14.12 -1.12
C ALA A 312 -46.62 -14.11 0.19
N ASP A 313 -46.11 -13.49 1.26
CA ASP A 313 -46.84 -13.37 2.52
C ASP A 313 -48.03 -12.40 2.41
N THR A 314 -47.90 -11.28 1.71
CA THR A 314 -49.04 -10.38 1.45
C THR A 314 -50.14 -11.03 0.61
N VAL A 315 -49.79 -11.82 -0.42
CA VAL A 315 -50.77 -12.61 -1.19
C VAL A 315 -51.45 -13.66 -0.31
N ARG A 316 -50.73 -14.27 0.65
CA ARG A 316 -51.34 -15.19 1.64
C ARG A 316 -52.33 -14.47 2.54
N ASP A 317 -52.01 -13.27 3.00
CA ASP A 317 -52.90 -12.46 3.85
C ASP A 317 -54.16 -12.01 3.08
N ASP A 318 -54.02 -11.61 1.82
CA ASP A 318 -55.16 -11.30 0.94
C ASP A 318 -56.10 -12.51 0.73
N LEU A 319 -55.54 -13.72 0.66
CA LEU A 319 -56.32 -14.96 0.58
C LEU A 319 -56.98 -15.35 1.91
N ALA A 320 -56.53 -14.80 3.04
CA ALA A 320 -57.11 -15.04 4.36
C ALA A 320 -58.31 -14.13 4.68
N LEU A 321 -58.45 -12.98 4.01
CA LEU A 321 -59.57 -12.05 4.18
C LEU A 321 -60.96 -12.73 4.11
N PRO A 322 -61.27 -13.56 3.10
CA PRO A 322 -62.59 -14.20 3.00
C PRO A 322 -62.89 -15.22 4.12
N ALA A 323 -61.86 -15.73 4.80
CA ALA A 323 -62.04 -16.59 5.97
C ALA A 323 -62.37 -15.77 7.23
N ILE A 324 -61.73 -14.61 7.39
CA ILE A 324 -61.99 -13.68 8.49
C ILE A 324 -63.38 -13.05 8.36
N GLU A 325 -63.82 -12.70 7.16
CA GLU A 325 -65.18 -12.21 6.89
C GLU A 325 -66.24 -13.23 7.32
N ARG A 326 -66.07 -14.52 6.96
CA ARG A 326 -66.97 -15.60 7.41
C ARG A 326 -66.98 -15.80 8.93
N LEU A 327 -65.82 -15.71 9.58
CA LEU A 327 -65.75 -15.79 11.05
C LEU A 327 -66.47 -14.61 11.71
N THR A 328 -66.46 -13.44 11.07
CA THR A 328 -67.15 -12.24 11.56
C THR A 328 -68.66 -12.38 11.41
N GLU A 329 -69.15 -12.87 10.25
CA GLU A 329 -70.56 -13.18 10.04
C GLU A 329 -71.08 -14.21 11.05
N GLN A 330 -70.30 -15.26 11.35
CA GLN A 330 -70.64 -16.25 12.38
C GLN A 330 -70.68 -15.65 13.78
N GLY A 331 -69.77 -14.73 14.09
CA GLY A 331 -69.75 -13.99 15.35
C GLY A 331 -71.00 -13.11 15.51
N ASP A 332 -71.40 -12.42 14.44
CA ASP A 332 -72.61 -11.59 14.43
C ASP A 332 -73.88 -12.43 14.60
N GLU A 333 -73.94 -13.59 13.94
CA GLU A 333 -75.04 -14.54 14.11
C GLU A 333 -75.13 -15.05 15.56
N LEU A 334 -74.00 -15.42 16.16
CA LEU A 334 -73.93 -15.85 17.56
C LEU A 334 -74.41 -14.74 18.51
N VAL A 335 -73.96 -13.50 18.31
CA VAL A 335 -74.38 -12.34 19.11
C VAL A 335 -75.88 -12.11 18.97
N ARG A 336 -76.45 -12.27 17.76
CA ARG A 336 -77.89 -12.15 17.54
C ARG A 336 -78.66 -13.23 18.31
N THR A 337 -78.24 -14.49 18.21
CA THR A 337 -78.86 -15.60 18.94
C THR A 337 -78.78 -15.41 20.46
N LEU A 338 -77.65 -14.94 20.98
CA LEU A 338 -77.51 -14.65 22.41
C LEU A 338 -78.44 -13.53 22.85
N ARG A 339 -78.57 -12.44 22.07
CA ARG A 339 -79.54 -11.36 22.35
C ARG A 339 -80.99 -11.86 22.32
N GLU A 340 -81.35 -12.70 21.36
CA GLU A 340 -82.68 -13.32 21.29
C GLU A 340 -82.97 -14.18 22.52
N ARG A 341 -82.00 -15.00 22.96
CA ARG A 341 -82.14 -15.80 24.19
C ARG A 341 -82.22 -14.93 25.44
N LEU A 342 -81.47 -13.83 25.49
CA LEU A 342 -81.53 -12.89 26.60
C LEU A 342 -82.88 -12.18 26.68
N ALA A 343 -83.45 -11.82 25.53
CA ALA A 343 -84.79 -11.24 25.43
C ALA A 343 -85.87 -12.25 25.86
N GLN A 344 -85.79 -13.50 25.39
CA GLN A 344 -86.70 -14.58 25.83
C GLN A 344 -86.60 -14.84 27.33
N ALA A 345 -85.39 -14.81 27.91
CA ALA A 345 -85.20 -14.95 29.35
C ALA A 345 -85.75 -13.76 30.14
N ALA A 346 -85.67 -12.54 29.60
CA ALA A 346 -86.26 -11.35 30.20
C ALA A 346 -87.80 -11.38 30.16
N ASP A 347 -88.39 -11.82 29.05
CA ASP A 347 -89.84 -12.01 28.93
C ASP A 347 -90.36 -13.10 29.89
N ALA A 348 -89.66 -14.24 29.99
CA ALA A 348 -89.98 -15.29 30.94
C ALA A 348 -89.82 -14.86 32.42
N ALA A 349 -88.91 -13.92 32.70
CA ALA A 349 -88.77 -13.31 34.02
C ALA A 349 -89.92 -12.32 34.34
N GLY A 350 -90.53 -11.71 33.32
CA GLY A 350 -91.72 -10.87 33.45
C GLY A 350 -93.02 -11.63 33.69
N GLU A 351 -93.07 -12.93 33.34
CA GLU A 351 -94.22 -13.82 33.59
C GLU A 351 -94.20 -14.51 34.97
N LEU A 352 -93.15 -14.30 35.77
CA LEU A 352 -93.11 -14.80 37.15
C LEU A 352 -94.04 -13.94 38.04
N PRO A 353 -95.02 -14.55 38.74
CA PRO A 353 -95.93 -13.80 39.61
C PRO A 353 -95.17 -13.18 40.78
N PRO A 354 -95.57 -12.00 41.28
CA PRO A 354 -94.87 -11.34 42.37
C PRO A 354 -94.89 -12.24 43.63
N PRO A 355 -93.82 -12.19 44.44
CA PRO A 355 -93.71 -13.02 45.64
C PRO A 355 -94.82 -12.65 46.65
N PRO A 356 -95.26 -13.61 47.48
CA PRO A 356 -96.37 -13.44 48.43
C PRO A 356 -96.10 -12.45 49.56
#